data_AF-A0A182WZF5-F1
#
_entry.id   AF-A0A182WZF5-F1
#
_cell.length_a   1.000
_cell.length_b   1.000
_cell.length_c   1.000
_cell.angle_alpha   90.00
_cell.angle_beta   90.00
_cell.angle_gamma   90.00
#
_symmetry.space_group_name_H-M   'P 1'
#
loop_
_entity.id
_entity.type
_entity.pdbx_description
1 polymer ?
#
loop_
_entity_poly.entity_id
_entity_poly.type
_entity_poly.pdbx_seq_one_letter_code
_entity_poly.pdbx_strand_id
1 'polypeptide(L)'
;SYQNGTGNDYKIAIAQPTFSVAFAKCLNIIEETLGNKWISLAMEPNEQQDARRYFFSKSGIPGVVMCVDGTHIKIIAPVDDYDQHYNRKGYYSLNAMIICDHLMKIRYVNAKFGGANHDSHIWNVMLDTRQNHG
;
A
#
# COMPACT_ATOMS: atom_id res chain seq x y z
N SER A 1 22.90 0.11 0.59
CA SER A 1 22.62 -1.32 0.82
C SER A 1 21.23 -1.61 0.27
N TYR A 2 21.06 -2.60 -0.62
CA TYR A 2 19.81 -2.81 -1.39
C TYR A 2 19.07 -4.08 -0.96
N GLN A 3 17.73 -4.03 -0.92
CA GLN A 3 16.91 -5.22 -0.67
C GLN A 3 17.21 -6.25 -1.76
N ASN A 4 17.85 -7.35 -1.39
CA ASN A 4 18.01 -8.49 -2.30
C ASN A 4 16.64 -9.07 -2.64
N GLY A 5 16.48 -9.56 -3.87
CA GLY A 5 15.25 -10.20 -4.30
C GLY A 5 14.93 -11.39 -3.39
N THR A 6 13.66 -11.58 -3.03
CA THR A 6 13.20 -12.84 -2.43
C THR A 6 13.14 -13.89 -3.55
N GLY A 7 14.30 -14.38 -3.99
CA GLY A 7 14.45 -15.30 -5.10
C GLY A 7 15.93 -15.58 -5.40
N ASN A 8 16.20 -16.72 -6.04
CA ASN A 8 17.56 -17.14 -6.40
C ASN A 8 18.08 -16.22 -7.53
N ASP A 9 18.73 -15.11 -7.16
CA ASP A 9 19.24 -14.04 -8.04
C ASP A 9 20.28 -14.50 -9.09
N TYR A 10 20.64 -15.79 -9.12
CA TYR A 10 21.61 -16.35 -10.07
C TYR A 10 21.09 -16.46 -11.53
N LYS A 11 19.78 -16.27 -11.78
CA LYS A 11 19.16 -16.51 -13.11
C LYS A 11 18.76 -15.28 -13.92
N ILE A 12 18.96 -14.05 -13.44
CA ILE A 12 18.58 -12.84 -14.19
C ILE A 12 19.85 -12.18 -14.73
N ALA A 13 20.17 -12.45 -15.99
CA ALA A 13 21.34 -11.91 -16.70
C ALA A 13 21.14 -10.45 -17.14
N ILE A 14 20.76 -9.56 -16.21
CA ILE A 14 20.58 -8.13 -16.49
C ILE A 14 21.28 -7.33 -15.40
N ALA A 15 22.11 -6.36 -15.80
CA ALA A 15 22.75 -5.45 -14.87
C ALA A 15 21.69 -4.58 -14.15
N GLN A 16 21.89 -4.32 -12.86
CA GLN A 16 20.97 -3.55 -12.03
C GLN A 16 20.58 -2.17 -12.62
N PRO A 17 21.49 -1.38 -13.23
CA PRO A 17 21.11 -0.10 -13.86
C PRO A 17 20.11 -0.29 -15.01
N THR A 18 20.31 -1.33 -15.83
CA THR A 18 19.41 -1.67 -16.93
C THR A 18 18.04 -2.10 -16.40
N PHE A 19 18.01 -2.93 -15.36
CA PHE A 19 16.75 -3.31 -14.69
C PHE A 19 16.04 -2.08 -14.12
N SER A 20 16.75 -1.17 -13.45
CA SER A 20 16.15 0.03 -12.87
C SER A 20 15.46 0.90 -13.92
N VAL A 21 16.08 1.08 -15.08
CA VAL A 21 15.50 1.85 -16.19
C VAL A 21 14.28 1.14 -16.77
N ALA A 22 14.37 -0.17 -16.99
CA ALA A 22 13.25 -0.96 -17.51
C ALA A 22 12.07 -0.96 -16.54
N PHE A 23 12.34 -1.17 -15.24
CA PHE A 23 11.35 -1.17 -14.17
C PHE A 23 10.63 0.18 -14.08
N ALA A 24 11.37 1.29 -14.09
CA ALA A 24 10.77 2.62 -14.07
C ALA A 24 9.82 2.86 -15.25
N LYS A 25 10.21 2.44 -16.47
CA LYS A 25 9.34 2.53 -17.65
C LYS A 25 8.09 1.66 -17.51
N CYS A 26 8.24 0.42 -17.07
CA CYS A 26 7.11 -0.48 -16.85
C CYS A 26 6.17 0.04 -15.77
N LEU A 27 6.71 0.60 -14.68
CA LEU A 27 5.92 1.14 -13.58
C LEU A 27 5.05 2.30 -14.05
N ASN A 28 5.61 3.26 -14.80
CA ASN A 28 4.83 4.37 -15.34
C ASN A 28 3.67 3.89 -16.21
N ILE A 29 3.90 2.90 -17.08
CA ILE A 29 2.84 2.33 -17.92
C ILE A 29 1.76 1.66 -17.05
N ILE A 30 2.16 0.90 -16.03
CA ILE A 30 1.22 0.26 -15.11
C ILE A 30 0.38 1.30 -14.37
N GLU A 31 1.00 2.37 -13.88
CA GLU A 31 0.30 3.44 -13.18
C GLU A 31 -0.70 4.15 -14.11
N GLU A 32 -0.29 4.51 -15.32
CA GLU A 32 -1.12 5.19 -16.31
C GLU A 32 -2.29 4.32 -16.81
N THR A 33 -2.06 3.02 -17.00
CA THR A 33 -3.05 2.12 -17.64
C THR A 33 -3.90 1.33 -16.66
N LEU A 34 -3.33 0.96 -15.52
CA LEU A 34 -3.94 0.05 -14.55
C LEU A 34 -4.24 0.70 -13.20
N GLY A 35 -3.55 1.81 -12.85
CA GLY A 35 -3.66 2.44 -11.53
C GLY A 35 -5.10 2.70 -11.12
N ASN A 36 -5.79 3.60 -11.82
CA ASN A 36 -7.18 3.95 -11.50
C ASN A 36 -8.22 2.90 -11.92
N LYS A 37 -7.85 1.97 -12.81
CA LYS A 37 -8.77 0.91 -13.27
C LYS A 37 -8.90 -0.22 -12.27
N TRP A 38 -7.81 -0.57 -11.57
CA TRP A 38 -7.77 -1.74 -10.68
C TRP A 38 -7.68 -1.36 -9.21
N ILE A 39 -7.08 -0.22 -8.87
CA ILE A 39 -6.98 0.28 -7.49
C ILE A 39 -7.81 1.56 -7.40
N SER A 40 -9.10 1.39 -7.08
CA SER A 40 -10.04 2.49 -6.92
C SER A 40 -10.95 2.27 -5.73
N LEU A 41 -11.29 3.37 -5.05
CA LEU A 41 -12.30 3.38 -4.00
C LEU A 41 -13.73 3.41 -4.54
N ALA A 42 -13.92 3.68 -5.83
CA ALA A 42 -15.25 3.66 -6.44
C ALA A 42 -15.81 2.23 -6.37
N MET A 43 -17.04 2.08 -5.88
CA MET A 43 -17.76 0.82 -5.82
C MET A 43 -19.18 1.03 -6.36
N GLU A 44 -19.62 0.14 -7.22
CA GLU A 44 -21.01 0.15 -7.69
C GLU A 44 -21.99 -0.12 -6.52
N PRO A 45 -23.23 0.38 -6.57
CA PRO A 45 -24.19 0.23 -5.46
C PRO A 45 -24.40 -1.22 -5.02
N ASN A 46 -24.45 -2.16 -5.97
CA ASN A 46 -24.57 -3.59 -5.68
C ASN A 46 -23.31 -4.12 -4.96
N GLU A 47 -22.11 -3.72 -5.40
CA GLU A 47 -20.85 -4.12 -4.77
C GLU A 47 -20.77 -3.61 -3.32
N GLN A 48 -21.24 -2.39 -3.06
CA GLN A 48 -21.33 -1.86 -1.70
C GLN A 48 -22.34 -2.63 -0.85
N GLN A 49 -23.47 -3.03 -1.42
CA GLN A 49 -24.48 -3.79 -0.69
C GLN A 49 -23.97 -5.19 -0.31
N ASP A 50 -23.26 -5.85 -1.22
CA ASP A 50 -22.64 -7.16 -0.97
C ASP A 50 -21.55 -7.05 0.11
N ALA A 51 -20.71 -6.01 0.04
CA ALA A 51 -19.72 -5.73 1.08
C ALA A 51 -20.36 -5.52 2.46
N ARG A 52 -21.42 -4.71 2.54
CA ARG A 52 -22.15 -4.46 3.80
C ARG A 52 -22.69 -5.75 4.40
N ARG A 53 -23.30 -6.60 3.58
CA ARG A 53 -23.81 -7.91 4.03
C ARG A 53 -22.68 -8.81 4.52
N TYR A 54 -21.60 -8.90 3.75
CA TYR A 54 -20.43 -9.70 4.11
C TYR A 54 -19.85 -9.26 5.46
N PHE A 55 -19.50 -7.99 5.62
CA PHE A 55 -18.89 -7.52 6.86
C PHE A 55 -19.83 -7.59 8.04
N PHE A 56 -21.12 -7.23 7.87
CA PHE A 56 -22.10 -7.38 8.94
C PHE A 56 -22.21 -8.84 9.41
N SER A 57 -22.19 -9.81 8.49
CA SER A 57 -22.22 -11.24 8.85
C SER A 57 -20.98 -11.72 9.62
N LYS A 58 -19.85 -11.01 9.49
CA LYS A 58 -18.57 -11.38 10.12
C LYS A 58 -18.29 -10.64 11.42
N SER A 59 -18.69 -9.38 11.52
CA SER A 59 -18.34 -8.51 12.66
C SER A 59 -19.54 -8.00 13.44
N GLY A 60 -20.76 -8.07 12.90
CA GLY A 60 -21.95 -7.43 13.46
C GLY A 60 -21.98 -5.90 13.32
N ILE A 61 -20.98 -5.29 12.67
CA ILE A 61 -20.89 -3.83 12.50
C ILE A 61 -21.65 -3.45 11.22
N PRO A 62 -22.72 -2.62 11.33
CA PRO A 62 -23.51 -2.23 10.16
C PRO A 62 -22.75 -1.23 9.28
N GLY A 63 -22.97 -1.31 7.97
CA GLY A 63 -22.53 -0.28 7.01
C GLY A 63 -21.09 -0.37 6.53
N VAL A 64 -20.28 -1.30 7.05
CA VAL A 64 -18.88 -1.50 6.61
C VAL A 64 -18.82 -1.95 5.14
N VAL A 65 -18.06 -1.25 4.30
CA VAL A 65 -17.87 -1.59 2.88
C VAL A 65 -16.43 -1.96 2.53
N MET A 66 -15.47 -1.51 3.33
CA MET A 66 -14.04 -1.76 3.17
C MET A 66 -13.37 -1.74 4.54
N CYS A 67 -12.18 -2.32 4.62
CA CYS A 67 -11.32 -2.29 5.79
C CYS A 67 -10.03 -1.55 5.48
N VAL A 68 -9.53 -0.76 6.43
CA VAL A 68 -8.23 -0.09 6.36
C VAL A 68 -7.28 -0.68 7.40
N ASP A 69 -6.03 -0.90 7.01
CA ASP A 69 -4.98 -1.37 7.93
C ASP A 69 -3.59 -0.86 7.54
N GLY A 70 -2.72 -0.68 8.54
CA GLY A 70 -1.33 -0.31 8.38
C GLY A 70 -0.42 -1.53 8.26
N THR A 71 0.31 -1.65 7.14
CA THR A 71 1.20 -2.78 6.87
C THR A 71 2.65 -2.33 6.76
N HIS A 72 3.52 -2.93 7.57
CA HIS A 72 4.97 -2.67 7.50
C HIS A 72 5.64 -3.47 6.38
N ILE A 73 6.10 -2.76 5.35
CA ILE A 73 6.96 -3.30 4.30
C ILE A 73 8.40 -3.12 4.75
N LYS A 74 9.07 -4.21 5.10
CA LYS A 74 10.48 -4.16 5.51
C LYS A 74 11.32 -3.57 4.38
N ILE A 75 12.23 -2.67 4.72
CA ILE A 75 13.22 -2.08 3.81
C ILE A 75 14.61 -2.23 4.42
N ILE A 76 15.64 -1.91 3.63
CA ILE A 76 16.95 -1.63 4.20
C ILE A 76 16.97 -0.22 4.76
N ALA A 77 17.73 -0.03 5.84
CA ALA A 77 17.96 1.27 6.43
C ALA A 77 18.29 2.30 5.34
N PRO A 78 17.47 3.35 5.18
CA PRO A 78 17.83 4.45 4.30
C PRO A 78 19.04 5.19 4.87
N VAL A 79 19.79 5.86 4.00
CA VAL A 79 20.97 6.64 4.41
C VAL A 79 20.53 7.89 5.17
N ASP A 80 19.44 8.51 4.71
CA ASP A 80 18.80 9.67 5.32
C ASP A 80 17.53 9.25 6.08
N ASP A 81 17.17 9.97 7.15
CA ASP A 81 15.95 9.75 7.94
C ASP A 81 15.75 8.30 8.42
N TYR A 82 16.84 7.59 8.75
CA TYR A 82 16.81 6.18 9.13
C TYR A 82 15.95 5.92 10.39
N ASP A 83 15.93 6.87 11.31
CA ASP A 83 15.14 6.84 12.54
C ASP A 83 13.64 6.86 12.24
N GLN A 84 13.21 7.64 11.24
CA GLN A 84 11.81 7.71 10.80
C GLN A 84 11.32 6.39 10.19
N HIS A 85 12.24 5.52 9.77
CA HIS A 85 11.94 4.24 9.16
C HIS A 85 12.03 3.07 10.14
N TYR A 86 12.65 3.26 11.30
CA TYR A 86 12.82 2.21 12.30
C TYR A 86 11.54 2.01 13.11
N ASN A 87 10.91 0.84 12.98
CA ASN A 87 9.63 0.57 13.62
C ASN A 87 9.77 -0.02 15.03
N ARG A 88 8.65 -0.06 15.77
CA ARG A 88 8.55 -0.68 17.11
C ARG A 88 8.85 -2.19 17.14
N LYS A 89 8.93 -2.84 15.98
CA LYS A 89 9.25 -4.28 15.84
C LYS A 89 10.76 -4.51 15.63
N GLY A 90 11.58 -3.46 15.67
CA GLY A 90 13.04 -3.57 15.62
C GLY A 90 13.62 -3.71 14.21
N TYR A 91 12.91 -3.24 13.17
CA TYR A 91 13.44 -3.23 11.81
C TYR A 91 13.01 -1.99 11.02
N TYR A 92 13.77 -1.67 9.97
CA TYR A 92 13.44 -0.57 9.05
C TYR A 92 12.31 -0.97 8.12
N SER A 93 11.30 -0.11 7.98
CA SER A 93 10.13 -0.36 7.13
C SER A 93 9.52 0.91 6.59
N LEU A 94 8.72 0.78 5.53
CA LEU A 94 7.66 1.71 5.18
C LEU A 94 6.36 1.23 5.86
N ASN A 95 5.58 2.14 6.42
CA ASN A 95 4.23 1.84 6.86
C ASN A 95 3.26 2.21 5.72
N ALA A 96 2.72 1.19 5.05
CA ALA A 96 1.77 1.35 3.98
C ALA A 96 0.35 1.16 4.51
N MET A 97 -0.48 2.21 4.42
CA MET A 97 -1.91 2.04 4.66
C MET A 97 -2.56 1.46 3.42
N ILE A 98 -3.32 0.41 3.62
CA ILE A 98 -4.01 -0.32 2.57
C ILE A 98 -5.50 -0.34 2.91
N ILE A 99 -6.34 -0.11 1.90
CA ILE A 99 -7.78 -0.32 1.99
C ILE A 99 -8.14 -1.52 1.13
N CYS A 100 -8.84 -2.49 1.70
CA CYS A 100 -9.29 -3.69 1.01
C CYS A 100 -10.81 -3.89 1.12
N ASP A 101 -11.41 -4.47 0.10
CA ASP A 101 -12.82 -4.87 0.11
C ASP A 101 -13.02 -6.31 0.63
N HIS A 102 -14.29 -6.73 0.70
CA HIS A 102 -14.70 -8.07 1.12
C HIS A 102 -14.20 -9.21 0.22
N LEU A 103 -13.74 -8.92 -0.99
CA LEU A 103 -13.16 -9.89 -1.94
C LEU A 103 -11.63 -9.90 -1.87
N MET A 104 -11.04 -9.27 -0.84
CA MET A 104 -9.60 -9.12 -0.65
C MET A 104 -8.92 -8.33 -1.78
N LYS A 105 -9.67 -7.52 -2.52
CA LYS A 105 -9.07 -6.62 -3.52
C LYS A 105 -8.53 -5.39 -2.82
N ILE A 106 -7.30 -5.02 -3.14
CA ILE A 106 -6.71 -3.74 -2.74
C ILE A 106 -7.40 -2.63 -3.52
N ARG A 107 -8.07 -1.72 -2.79
CA ARG A 107 -8.83 -0.58 -3.34
C ARG A 107 -8.09 0.74 -3.22
N TYR A 108 -7.12 0.81 -2.31
CA TYR A 108 -6.25 1.97 -2.15
C TYR A 108 -4.98 1.57 -1.42
N VAL A 109 -3.85 2.20 -1.78
CA VAL A 109 -2.57 2.06 -1.09
C VAL A 109 -1.93 3.43 -0.95
N ASN A 110 -1.33 3.68 0.20
CA ASN A 110 -0.40 4.80 0.37
C ASN A 110 0.77 4.37 1.26
N ALA A 111 1.93 4.26 0.63
CA ALA A 111 3.19 3.80 1.23
C ALA A 111 4.22 4.91 1.43
N LYS A 112 3.76 6.16 1.62
CA LYS A 112 4.64 7.34 1.75
C LYS A 112 5.24 7.54 3.15
N PHE A 113 4.90 6.69 4.12
CA PHE A 113 5.25 6.92 5.52
C PHE A 113 6.34 5.97 6.00
N GLY A 114 7.32 6.51 6.73
CA GLY A 114 8.34 5.69 7.40
C GLY A 114 7.74 4.84 8.53
N GLY A 115 8.40 3.72 8.83
CA GLY A 115 7.96 2.70 9.78
C GLY A 115 7.85 3.15 11.24
N ALA A 116 8.38 4.31 11.62
CA ALA A 116 8.19 4.89 12.94
C ALA A 116 6.77 5.48 13.13
N ASN A 117 6.05 5.75 12.04
CA ASN A 117 4.74 6.39 12.08
C ASN A 117 3.64 5.43 12.55
N HIS A 118 2.77 5.93 13.43
CA HIS A 118 1.60 5.20 13.93
C HIS A 118 0.42 5.30 12.94
N ASP A 119 -0.36 4.22 12.81
CA ASP A 119 -1.45 4.13 11.82
C ASP A 119 -2.49 5.26 11.97
N SER A 120 -2.77 5.68 13.21
CA SER A 120 -3.67 6.81 13.48
C SER A 120 -3.16 8.15 12.95
N HIS A 121 -1.85 8.40 13.03
CA HIS A 121 -1.25 9.61 12.47
C HIS A 121 -1.39 9.59 10.94
N ILE A 122 -1.05 8.45 10.35
CA ILE A 122 -1.12 8.26 8.90
C ILE A 122 -2.55 8.45 8.38
N TRP A 123 -3.54 7.87 9.08
CA TRP A 123 -4.95 8.02 8.75
C TRP A 123 -5.40 9.50 8.74
N ASN A 124 -5.00 10.27 9.76
CA ASN A 124 -5.37 11.68 9.86
C ASN A 124 -4.79 12.50 8.69
N VAL A 125 -3.52 12.27 8.32
CA VAL A 125 -2.88 12.94 7.18
C VAL A 125 -3.57 12.58 5.86
N MET A 126 -4.01 11.33 5.69
CA MET A 126 -4.74 10.90 4.49
C MET A 126 -6.10 11.59 4.33
N LEU A 127 -6.81 11.81 5.44
CA LEU A 127 -8.10 12.50 5.40
C LEU A 127 -7.92 13.98 5.00
N ASP A 128 -6.92 14.65 5.53
CA ASP A 128 -6.63 16.05 5.21
C ASP A 128 -6.20 16.23 3.74
N THR A 129 -5.32 15.33 3.25
CA THR A 129 -4.88 15.34 1.85
C THR A 129 -6.04 15.12 0.86
N ARG A 130 -7.10 14.40 1.27
CA ARG A 130 -8.29 14.20 0.42
C ARG A 130 -9.23 15.40 0.43
N GLN A 131 -9.35 16.14 1.52
CA GLN A 131 -10.20 17.34 1.53
C GLN A 131 -9.61 18.49 0.73
N ASN A 132 -8.29 18.55 0.58
CA ASN A 132 -7.59 19.59 -0.18
C ASN A 132 -7.51 19.32 -1.70
N HIS A 133 -7.97 18.16 -2.18
CA HIS A 133 -7.99 17.78 -3.60
C HIS A 133 -9.38 17.33 -4.09
N GLY A 134 -10.45 17.73 -3.38
CA GLY A 134 -11.84 17.50 -3.74
C GLY A 134 -12.52 18.74 -4.32
#